data_AF-A0A2P5P9S2-F1
#
_entry.id   AF-A0A2P5P9S2-F1
#
_cell.length_a   1.000
_cell.length_b   1.000
_cell.length_c   1.000
_cell.angle_alpha   90.00
_cell.angle_beta   90.00
_cell.angle_gamma   90.00
#
_symmetry.space_group_name_H-M   'P 1'
#
loop_
_entity.id
_entity.type
_entity.pdbx_description
1 polymer ?
#
loop_
_entity_poly.entity_id
_entity_poly.type
_entity_poly.pdbx_seq_one_letter_code
_entity_poly.pdbx_strand_id
1 'polypeptide(L)'
;MTRQPIASGRFYPGNAEQIKALIDSFTQGNEDKVDAIGVVAPHAGYIYSGSVATAVFSRVEPADTYIIIGPNHTGMGKPFSIMTVGSWKTPLGEVPIDSTLAQSILAKSKNLQEDRTAHQNEHSIEVQLPIIQYFKPDLKIVPIILSVATLEIYHEIGAAIAQAIKETDGKSILIVASSDMTHYESQEAASAKDHRAIEEILKLDEEGLLNRVVKERISMCGYASVVTMLTAAKILGAKTAELVRYQTSGDASGDYSAVVGYAGVIVRRYEMSPLVKLAKETVEAYVKERRIPKPPVELTPEMKEQAGVFVSIKKDGQLRGCIGTFEPTRANVAEEIIANAVSAATRDPRFLPITPQELDRLSISVDVLTKPEPAEFNELDPRKYGVIAECGYRRGLLLPDLEGVDTAKDQVSICCQKAGISPNEPIKLSKFQVKRYH
;
A
#
# COMPACT_ATOMS: atom_id res chain seq x y z
N MET A 1 -2.69 27.81 22.03
CA MET A 1 -4.18 27.80 22.04
C MET A 1 -4.62 26.36 21.80
N THR A 2 -5.39 25.80 22.72
CA THR A 2 -5.72 24.37 22.81
C THR A 2 -7.21 24.15 22.55
N ARG A 3 -7.56 23.31 21.57
CA ARG A 3 -8.95 22.91 21.29
C ARG A 3 -9.40 21.89 22.33
N GLN A 4 -10.52 22.14 23.01
CA GLN A 4 -11.10 21.21 23.98
C GLN A 4 -11.84 20.07 23.26
N PRO A 5 -11.93 18.86 23.86
CA PRO A 5 -12.67 17.77 23.26
C PRO A 5 -14.18 18.04 23.31
N ILE A 6 -14.87 17.78 22.20
CA ILE A 6 -16.33 17.91 22.08
C ILE A 6 -17.05 16.57 21.96
N ALA A 7 -16.31 15.50 21.65
CA ALA A 7 -16.82 14.14 21.48
C ALA A 7 -16.58 13.24 22.71
N SER A 8 -15.74 13.68 23.66
CA SER A 8 -15.50 13.01 24.93
C SER A 8 -16.77 12.85 25.76
N GLY A 9 -17.04 11.63 26.23
CA GLY A 9 -18.25 11.25 26.94
C GLY A 9 -19.48 11.03 26.04
N ARG A 10 -19.35 11.21 24.71
CA ARG A 10 -20.44 11.03 23.73
C ARG A 10 -20.11 10.00 22.65
N PHE A 11 -19.00 10.19 21.94
CA PHE A 11 -18.53 9.27 20.90
C PHE A 11 -17.55 8.25 21.46
N TYR A 12 -16.81 8.61 22.50
CA TYR A 12 -15.88 7.74 23.21
C TYR A 12 -15.93 8.05 24.72
N PRO A 13 -15.50 7.12 25.60
CA PRO A 13 -15.56 7.34 27.04
C PRO A 13 -14.83 8.62 27.49
N GLY A 14 -15.34 9.30 28.53
CA GLY A 14 -14.75 10.54 29.02
C GLY A 14 -13.50 10.37 29.90
N ASN A 15 -13.20 9.13 30.31
CA ASN A 15 -12.07 8.78 31.17
C ASN A 15 -11.01 7.99 30.39
N ALA A 16 -9.74 8.36 30.57
CA ALA A 16 -8.56 7.65 30.09
C ALA A 16 -8.57 6.14 30.35
N GLU A 17 -8.89 5.68 31.57
CA GLU A 17 -8.88 4.24 31.87
C GLU A 17 -9.93 3.48 31.07
N GLN A 18 -11.13 4.07 30.93
CA GLN A 18 -12.22 3.48 30.16
C GLN A 18 -11.91 3.45 28.66
N ILE A 19 -11.26 4.49 28.13
CA ILE A 19 -10.80 4.50 26.74
C ILE A 19 -9.82 3.36 26.50
N LYS A 20 -8.80 3.22 27.35
CA LYS A 20 -7.78 2.16 27.21
C LYS A 20 -8.42 0.77 27.27
N ALA A 21 -9.23 0.51 28.29
CA ALA A 21 -9.93 -0.77 28.44
C ALA A 21 -10.84 -1.10 27.25
N LEU A 22 -11.49 -0.09 26.66
CA LEU A 22 -12.32 -0.27 25.46
C LEU A 22 -11.46 -0.60 24.23
N ILE A 23 -10.35 0.11 24.02
CA ILE A 23 -9.41 -0.18 22.92
C ILE A 23 -8.78 -1.57 23.08
N ASP A 24 -8.39 -1.95 24.29
CA ASP A 24 -7.88 -3.29 24.62
C ASP A 24 -8.90 -4.38 24.22
N SER A 25 -10.19 -4.13 24.43
CA SER A 25 -11.26 -5.07 24.05
C SER A 25 -11.43 -5.23 22.52
N PHE A 26 -10.97 -4.26 21.74
CA PHE A 26 -11.02 -4.28 20.28
C PHE A 26 -9.79 -4.90 19.63
N THR A 27 -8.64 -4.85 20.31
CA THR A 27 -7.41 -5.49 19.82
C THR A 27 -7.56 -7.01 19.86
N GLN A 28 -7.51 -7.65 18.70
CA GLN A 28 -7.54 -9.11 18.57
C GLN A 28 -6.33 -9.58 17.75
N GLY A 29 -5.63 -10.60 18.24
CA GLY A 29 -4.51 -11.22 17.55
C GLY A 29 -3.21 -10.40 17.53
N ASN A 30 -2.12 -11.07 17.17
CA ASN A 30 -0.83 -10.45 16.83
C ASN A 30 -0.68 -10.59 15.31
N GLU A 31 -1.30 -9.69 14.56
CA GLU A 31 -0.99 -9.55 13.14
C GLU A 31 0.26 -8.66 12.98
N ASP A 32 1.09 -8.98 11.98
CA ASP A 32 2.28 -8.19 11.70
C ASP A 32 1.87 -6.76 11.30
N LYS A 33 2.62 -5.79 11.85
CA LYS A 33 2.44 -4.39 11.48
C LYS A 33 2.94 -4.15 10.07
N VAL A 34 2.28 -3.23 9.38
CA VAL A 34 2.59 -2.85 8.01
C VAL A 34 3.00 -1.39 7.95
N ASP A 35 4.02 -1.10 7.16
CA ASP A 35 4.34 0.27 6.78
C ASP A 35 3.25 0.80 5.82
N ALA A 36 2.53 1.81 6.28
CA ALA A 36 1.41 2.41 5.58
C ALA A 36 1.72 3.87 5.19
N ILE A 37 1.29 4.28 4.00
CA ILE A 37 1.26 5.69 3.62
C ILE A 37 -0.03 6.35 4.09
N GLY A 38 -1.14 5.61 4.05
CA GLY A 38 -2.42 6.13 4.50
C GLY A 38 -3.40 5.06 4.93
N VAL A 39 -4.45 5.49 5.62
CA VAL A 39 -5.52 4.64 6.12
C VAL A 39 -6.87 5.30 5.94
N VAL A 40 -7.92 4.50 5.82
CA VAL A 40 -9.31 4.93 6.01
C VAL A 40 -9.79 4.37 7.33
N ALA A 41 -10.35 5.23 8.18
CA ALA A 41 -10.90 4.84 9.48
C ALA A 41 -12.24 5.56 9.76
N PRO A 42 -13.24 4.87 10.33
CA PRO A 42 -14.55 5.44 10.64
C PRO A 42 -14.51 6.37 11.86
N HIS A 43 -15.47 7.28 11.95
CA HIS A 43 -15.57 8.30 13.02
C HIS A 43 -16.93 8.36 13.73
N ALA A 44 -17.77 7.33 13.60
CA ALA A 44 -18.90 7.13 14.51
C ALA A 44 -18.44 6.86 15.97
N GLY A 45 -19.40 6.77 16.89
CA GLY A 45 -19.10 6.44 18.28
C GLY A 45 -18.45 5.05 18.42
N TYR A 46 -17.52 4.90 19.37
CA TYR A 46 -16.67 3.71 19.53
C TYR A 46 -17.47 2.42 19.74
N ILE A 47 -18.66 2.50 20.31
CA ILE A 47 -19.56 1.34 20.44
C ILE A 47 -19.96 0.74 19.07
N TYR A 48 -19.98 1.55 18.01
CA TYR A 48 -20.35 1.12 16.66
C TYR A 48 -19.13 0.86 15.78
N SER A 49 -18.16 1.77 15.78
CA SER A 49 -17.08 1.79 14.79
C SER A 49 -15.67 1.67 15.39
N GLY A 50 -15.55 1.71 16.72
CA GLY A 50 -14.26 1.68 17.42
C GLY A 50 -13.46 0.42 17.12
N SER A 51 -14.13 -0.73 17.02
CA SER A 51 -13.53 -2.01 16.63
C SER A 51 -12.92 -2.00 15.23
N VAL A 52 -13.48 -1.23 14.30
CA VAL A 52 -12.97 -1.09 12.92
C VAL A 52 -11.77 -0.15 12.89
N ALA A 53 -11.88 1.01 13.53
CA ALA A 53 -10.78 1.97 13.64
C ALA A 53 -9.56 1.36 14.38
N THR A 54 -9.78 0.68 15.51
CA THR A 54 -8.70 0.00 16.25
C THR A 54 -8.06 -1.11 15.43
N ALA A 55 -8.83 -1.90 14.65
CA ALA A 55 -8.27 -2.94 13.80
C ALA A 55 -7.24 -2.36 12.80
N VAL A 56 -7.55 -1.21 12.19
CA VAL A 56 -6.62 -0.50 11.30
C VAL A 56 -5.37 -0.03 12.04
N PHE A 57 -5.54 0.73 13.13
CA PHE A 57 -4.41 1.33 13.84
C PHE A 57 -3.51 0.32 14.55
N SER A 58 -4.05 -0.85 14.93
CA SER A 58 -3.26 -1.95 15.50
C SER A 58 -2.31 -2.59 14.48
N ARG A 59 -2.65 -2.53 13.19
CA ARG A 59 -1.93 -3.17 12.09
C ARG A 59 -0.95 -2.27 11.35
N VAL A 60 -0.92 -0.97 11.64
CA VAL A 60 0.06 -0.06 11.02
C VAL A 60 1.22 0.23 11.95
N GLU A 61 2.40 0.43 11.37
CA GLU A 61 3.52 0.98 12.12
C GLU A 61 3.16 2.37 12.67
N PRO A 62 3.34 2.64 13.97
CA PRO A 62 3.06 3.96 14.53
C PRO A 62 3.93 5.04 13.87
N ALA A 63 3.31 6.17 13.52
CA ALA A 63 3.98 7.33 12.93
C ALA A 63 4.23 8.41 13.98
N ASP A 64 5.18 9.32 13.73
CA ASP A 64 5.40 10.46 14.64
C ASP A 64 4.38 11.57 14.41
N THR A 65 3.95 11.77 13.15
CA THR A 65 2.96 12.77 12.77
C THR A 65 1.83 12.15 11.94
N TYR A 66 0.58 12.49 12.27
CA TYR A 66 -0.61 12.04 11.55
C TYR A 66 -1.29 13.21 10.85
N ILE A 67 -1.42 13.15 9.53
CA ILE A 67 -2.24 14.11 8.77
C ILE A 67 -3.65 13.55 8.76
N ILE A 68 -4.57 14.14 9.53
CA ILE A 68 -5.94 13.62 9.67
C ILE A 68 -6.89 14.52 8.90
N ILE A 69 -7.48 13.94 7.84
CA ILE A 69 -8.39 14.63 6.93
C ILE A 69 -9.81 14.18 7.27
N GLY A 70 -10.67 15.11 7.65
CA GLY A 70 -12.07 14.85 7.96
C GLY A 70 -13.04 15.67 7.11
N PRO A 71 -14.30 15.23 6.97
CA PRO A 71 -15.35 16.05 6.37
C PRO A 71 -15.79 17.21 7.27
N ASN A 72 -16.34 18.25 6.66
CA ASN A 72 -17.00 19.36 7.35
C ASN A 72 -18.51 19.06 7.56
N HIS A 73 -18.88 18.44 8.68
CA HIS A 73 -20.28 18.18 9.01
C HIS A 73 -21.02 19.42 9.50
N THR A 74 -20.30 20.33 10.14
CA THR A 74 -20.91 21.52 10.75
C THR A 74 -21.24 22.64 9.76
N GLY A 75 -20.59 22.64 8.59
CA GLY A 75 -20.64 23.73 7.63
C GLY A 75 -19.99 25.03 8.13
N MET A 76 -19.25 25.01 9.25
CA MET A 76 -18.62 26.19 9.82
C MET A 76 -17.24 26.43 9.25
N GLY A 77 -16.82 27.70 9.30
CA GLY A 77 -15.46 28.10 8.94
C GLY A 77 -15.18 28.02 7.44
N LYS A 78 -13.93 27.81 7.08
CA LYS A 78 -13.50 27.68 5.69
C LYS A 78 -13.83 26.29 5.14
N PRO A 79 -14.25 26.18 3.86
CA PRO A 79 -14.63 24.89 3.28
C PRO A 79 -13.44 23.94 3.12
N PHE A 80 -12.22 24.46 2.98
CA PHE A 80 -10.99 23.67 2.96
C PHE A 80 -10.04 24.29 3.98
N SER A 81 -10.00 23.73 5.17
CA SER A 81 -9.29 24.32 6.31
C SER A 81 -8.16 23.44 6.81
N ILE A 82 -7.16 24.09 7.36
CA ILE A 82 -6.05 23.48 8.09
C ILE A 82 -5.79 24.31 9.35
N MET A 83 -5.45 23.66 10.47
CA MET A 83 -4.86 24.37 11.60
C MET A 83 -3.35 24.20 11.57
N THR A 84 -2.59 25.31 11.57
CA THR A 84 -1.12 25.23 11.52
C THR A 84 -0.42 25.37 12.86
N VAL A 85 -1.15 25.77 13.91
CA VAL A 85 -0.58 25.99 15.24
C VAL A 85 -1.55 25.67 16.37
N GLY A 86 -1.02 25.17 17.49
CA GLY A 86 -1.78 24.85 18.70
C GLY A 86 -1.81 23.35 18.97
N SER A 87 -2.86 22.91 19.65
CA SER A 87 -2.98 21.53 20.12
C SER A 87 -4.43 21.15 20.37
N TRP A 88 -4.71 19.86 20.44
CA TRP A 88 -6.03 19.30 20.71
C TRP A 88 -5.96 18.49 22.00
N LYS A 89 -6.87 18.76 22.95
CA LYS A 89 -6.93 18.01 24.21
C LYS A 89 -7.82 16.79 24.05
N THR A 90 -7.37 15.64 24.53
CA THR A 90 -8.17 14.42 24.71
C THR A 90 -8.14 14.02 26.20
N PRO A 91 -8.94 13.03 26.62
CA PRO A 91 -8.79 12.44 27.96
C PRO A 91 -7.44 11.73 28.20
N LEU A 92 -6.72 11.33 27.14
CA LEU A 92 -5.41 10.68 27.24
C LEU A 92 -4.24 11.66 27.27
N GLY A 93 -4.47 12.93 26.92
CA GLY A 93 -3.45 13.97 26.95
C GLY A 93 -3.63 15.03 25.86
N GLU A 94 -2.69 15.95 25.79
CA GLU A 94 -2.65 16.97 24.74
C GLU A 94 -1.91 16.45 23.50
N VAL A 95 -2.48 16.68 22.32
CA VAL A 95 -1.93 16.31 21.02
C VAL A 95 -1.51 17.58 20.28
N PRO A 96 -0.20 17.88 20.17
CA PRO A 96 0.29 19.09 19.50
C PRO A 96 0.16 19.00 17.97
N ILE A 97 -0.04 20.16 17.33
CA ILE A 97 0.03 20.28 15.87
C ILE A 97 1.50 20.26 15.42
N ASP A 98 1.84 19.49 14.37
CA ASP A 98 3.13 19.61 13.69
C ASP A 98 3.11 20.88 12.83
N SER A 99 3.43 22.02 13.45
CA SER A 99 3.35 23.32 12.80
C SER A 99 4.23 23.42 11.56
N THR A 100 5.41 22.79 11.56
CA THR A 100 6.32 22.80 10.42
C THR A 100 5.70 22.10 9.22
N LEU A 101 5.14 20.91 9.42
CA LEU A 101 4.47 20.17 8.35
C LEU A 101 3.20 20.88 7.89
N ALA A 102 2.37 21.35 8.82
CA ALA A 102 1.12 22.03 8.51
C ALA A 102 1.33 23.32 7.70
N GLN A 103 2.33 24.13 8.07
CA GLN A 103 2.70 25.33 7.31
C GLN A 103 3.26 24.99 5.93
N SER A 104 4.06 23.92 5.80
CA SER A 104 4.57 23.45 4.51
C SER A 104 3.43 23.01 3.57
N ILE A 105 2.42 22.30 4.10
CA ILE A 105 1.22 21.91 3.34
C ILE A 105 0.42 23.15 2.92
N LEU A 106 0.16 24.07 3.85
CA LEU A 106 -0.59 25.30 3.57
C LEU A 106 0.10 26.15 2.49
N ALA A 107 1.42 26.29 2.53
CA ALA A 107 2.17 27.06 1.54
C ALA A 107 2.15 26.45 0.13
N LYS A 108 1.87 25.15 0.01
CA LYS A 108 1.85 24.42 -1.26
C LYS A 108 0.44 24.28 -1.85
N SER A 109 -0.60 24.42 -1.04
CA SER A 109 -1.99 24.37 -1.52
C SER A 109 -2.54 25.76 -1.81
N LYS A 110 -3.23 25.89 -2.94
CA LYS A 110 -3.99 27.09 -3.33
C LYS A 110 -5.39 27.12 -2.72
N ASN A 111 -5.90 25.96 -2.29
CA ASN A 111 -7.27 25.81 -1.81
C ASN A 111 -7.37 25.81 -0.28
N LEU A 112 -6.38 25.26 0.42
CA LEU A 112 -6.35 25.25 1.89
C LEU A 112 -6.20 26.66 2.45
N GLN A 113 -6.95 26.94 3.51
CA GLN A 113 -6.86 28.17 4.28
C GLN A 113 -6.67 27.84 5.76
N GLU A 114 -5.85 28.63 6.45
CA GLU A 114 -5.78 28.52 7.90
C GLU A 114 -7.12 28.94 8.53
N ASP A 115 -7.73 28.06 9.31
CA ASP A 115 -8.96 28.35 10.03
C ASP A 115 -9.08 27.48 11.27
N ARG A 116 -9.55 28.07 12.37
CA ARG A 116 -9.86 27.34 13.61
C ARG A 116 -11.34 27.02 13.71
N THR A 117 -12.19 27.81 13.06
CA THR A 117 -13.65 27.77 13.18
C THR A 117 -14.20 26.45 12.66
N ALA A 118 -13.73 26.01 11.50
CA ALA A 118 -14.10 24.73 10.89
C ALA A 118 -13.75 23.51 11.77
N HIS A 119 -12.75 23.64 12.64
CA HIS A 119 -12.29 22.55 13.49
C HIS A 119 -12.95 22.56 14.87
N GLN A 120 -13.41 23.71 15.37
CA GLN A 120 -13.76 23.93 16.77
C GLN A 120 -14.84 22.97 17.30
N ASN A 121 -15.86 22.68 16.48
CA ASN A 121 -16.97 21.79 16.84
C ASN A 121 -17.13 20.61 15.87
N GLU A 122 -16.10 20.33 15.07
CA GLU A 122 -16.08 19.17 14.17
C GLU A 122 -15.50 17.95 14.89
N HIS A 123 -16.14 16.80 14.74
CA HIS A 123 -15.83 15.58 15.49
C HIS A 123 -15.00 14.58 14.68
N SER A 124 -15.07 14.63 13.35
CA SER A 124 -14.52 13.60 12.46
C SER A 124 -13.02 13.34 12.67
N ILE A 125 -12.24 14.37 13.00
CA ILE A 125 -10.82 14.24 13.36
C ILE A 125 -10.66 13.81 14.82
N GLU A 126 -11.42 14.41 15.74
CA GLU A 126 -11.27 14.20 17.19
C GLU A 126 -11.48 12.73 17.57
N VAL A 127 -12.48 12.08 16.96
CA VAL A 127 -12.84 10.68 17.27
C VAL A 127 -11.68 9.72 16.96
N GLN A 128 -10.78 10.06 16.04
CA GLN A 128 -9.58 9.25 15.74
C GLN A 128 -8.53 9.36 16.85
N LEU A 129 -8.42 10.50 17.52
CA LEU A 129 -7.26 10.84 18.35
C LEU A 129 -7.04 9.89 19.54
N PRO A 130 -8.04 9.49 20.35
CA PRO A 130 -7.79 8.61 21.47
C PRO A 130 -7.24 7.23 21.06
N ILE A 131 -7.71 6.65 19.94
CA ILE A 131 -7.17 5.39 19.41
C ILE A 131 -5.73 5.57 18.94
N ILE A 132 -5.43 6.63 18.18
CA ILE A 132 -4.06 6.88 17.72
C ILE A 132 -3.12 7.12 18.90
N GLN A 133 -3.54 7.92 19.88
CA GLN A 133 -2.76 8.26 21.07
C GLN A 133 -2.54 7.06 22.00
N TYR A 134 -3.41 6.06 21.98
CA TYR A 134 -3.18 4.78 22.64
C TYR A 134 -1.96 4.06 22.04
N PHE A 135 -1.84 4.00 20.70
CA PHE A 135 -0.72 3.34 20.04
C PHE A 135 0.56 4.18 19.95
N LYS A 136 0.44 5.51 19.96
CA LYS A 136 1.54 6.48 19.92
C LYS A 136 1.25 7.67 20.85
N PRO A 137 1.60 7.59 22.15
CA PRO A 137 1.24 8.62 23.13
C PRO A 137 1.80 10.03 22.84
N ASP A 138 2.93 10.11 22.15
CA ASP A 138 3.69 11.34 21.85
C ASP A 138 3.47 11.85 20.41
N LEU A 139 2.40 11.42 19.74
CA LEU A 139 2.12 11.82 18.35
C LEU A 139 1.95 13.34 18.19
N LYS A 140 2.15 13.80 16.95
CA LYS A 140 1.69 15.11 16.46
C LYS A 140 0.60 14.94 15.40
N ILE A 141 -0.18 15.98 15.16
CA ILE A 141 -1.20 15.98 14.10
C ILE A 141 -1.09 17.16 13.14
N VAL A 142 -1.61 16.98 11.94
CA VAL A 142 -2.00 18.06 11.03
C VAL A 142 -3.49 17.87 10.69
N PRO A 143 -4.40 18.61 11.35
CA PRO A 143 -5.83 18.46 11.12
C PRO A 143 -6.26 19.25 9.88
N ILE A 144 -6.93 18.59 8.95
CA ILE A 144 -7.46 19.17 7.70
C ILE A 144 -8.95 18.85 7.59
N ILE A 145 -9.80 19.86 7.38
CA ILE A 145 -11.23 19.67 7.15
C ILE A 145 -11.58 20.04 5.71
N LEU A 146 -12.32 19.16 5.04
CA LEU A 146 -12.73 19.32 3.65
C LEU A 146 -14.25 19.29 3.53
N SER A 147 -14.81 20.28 2.82
CA SER A 147 -16.16 20.27 2.29
C SER A 147 -16.20 19.58 0.93
N VAL A 148 -17.42 19.34 0.43
CA VAL A 148 -17.64 18.81 -0.92
C VAL A 148 -17.13 19.79 -1.99
N ALA A 149 -16.38 19.26 -2.95
CA ALA A 149 -15.71 19.98 -4.02
C ALA A 149 -15.56 19.10 -5.27
N THR A 150 -14.91 19.65 -6.30
CA THR A 150 -14.55 18.92 -7.51
C THR A 150 -13.28 18.07 -7.32
N LEU A 151 -13.07 17.11 -8.21
CA LEU A 151 -11.89 16.23 -8.19
C LEU A 151 -10.58 17.03 -8.24
N GLU A 152 -10.55 18.10 -9.02
CA GLU A 152 -9.36 18.95 -9.20
C GLU A 152 -8.89 19.57 -7.89
N ILE A 153 -9.82 19.97 -7.02
CA ILE A 153 -9.50 20.53 -5.69
C ILE A 153 -8.89 19.44 -4.80
N TYR A 154 -9.49 18.24 -4.78
CA TYR A 154 -8.95 17.13 -3.97
C TYR A 154 -7.58 16.68 -4.45
N HIS A 155 -7.36 16.63 -5.77
CA HIS A 155 -6.07 16.34 -6.38
C HIS A 155 -5.02 17.37 -6.00
N GLU A 156 -5.37 18.66 -6.04
CA GLU A 156 -4.46 19.75 -5.69
C GLU A 156 -4.02 19.68 -4.22
N ILE A 157 -4.97 19.47 -3.31
CA ILE A 157 -4.68 19.34 -1.87
C ILE A 157 -3.86 18.07 -1.61
N GLY A 158 -4.19 16.94 -2.24
CA GLY A 158 -3.45 15.69 -2.12
C GLY A 158 -2.00 15.82 -2.61
N ALA A 159 -1.80 16.53 -3.72
CA ALA A 159 -0.47 16.84 -4.24
C ALA A 159 0.33 17.75 -3.29
N ALA A 160 -0.29 18.77 -2.70
CA ALA A 160 0.35 19.63 -1.71
C ALA A 160 0.80 18.84 -0.46
N ILE A 161 -0.04 17.91 0.02
CA ILE A 161 0.29 17.00 1.12
C ILE A 161 1.50 16.12 0.76
N ALA A 162 1.46 15.45 -0.40
CA ALA A 162 2.53 14.56 -0.83
C ALA A 162 3.86 15.30 -1.03
N GLN A 163 3.83 16.51 -1.60
CA GLN A 163 5.02 17.32 -1.78
C GLN A 163 5.60 17.79 -0.44
N ALA A 164 4.76 18.20 0.51
CA ALA A 164 5.22 18.56 1.85
C ALA A 164 5.88 17.37 2.56
N ILE A 165 5.31 16.17 2.46
CA ILE A 165 5.89 14.94 3.04
C ILE A 165 7.26 14.63 2.44
N LYS A 166 7.44 14.74 1.12
CA LYS A 166 8.73 14.49 0.45
C LYS A 166 9.87 15.39 0.93
N GLU A 167 9.56 16.54 1.53
CA GLU A 167 10.55 17.49 2.05
C GLU A 167 10.86 17.30 3.55
N THR A 168 10.27 16.30 4.22
CA THR A 168 10.41 16.13 5.69
C THR A 168 11.54 15.22 6.16
N ASP A 169 12.45 14.80 5.27
CA ASP A 169 13.65 13.96 5.55
C ASP A 169 13.56 13.08 6.81
N GLY A 170 13.05 11.86 6.64
CA GLY A 170 13.11 10.81 7.67
C GLY A 170 12.01 10.87 8.75
N LYS A 171 11.06 11.81 8.69
CA LYS A 171 9.88 11.77 9.56
C LYS A 171 8.93 10.64 9.15
N SER A 172 8.51 9.82 10.11
CA SER A 172 7.41 8.86 9.92
C SER A 172 6.06 9.60 9.94
N ILE A 173 5.34 9.57 8.82
CA ILE A 173 4.07 10.28 8.62
C ILE A 173 3.02 9.33 8.06
N LEU A 174 1.83 9.34 8.67
CA LEU A 174 0.65 8.61 8.19
C LEU A 174 -0.49 9.57 7.81
N ILE A 175 -1.13 9.33 6.67
CA ILE A 175 -2.31 10.09 6.24
C ILE A 175 -3.59 9.33 6.63
N VAL A 176 -4.43 9.91 7.48
CA VAL A 176 -5.68 9.32 7.95
C VAL A 176 -6.84 10.00 7.23
N ALA A 177 -7.56 9.26 6.39
CA ALA A 177 -8.85 9.69 5.85
C ALA A 177 -9.97 9.23 6.78
N SER A 178 -10.60 10.19 7.46
CA SER A 178 -11.69 9.92 8.40
C SER A 178 -13.03 9.84 7.66
N SER A 179 -13.64 8.65 7.58
CA SER A 179 -14.89 8.44 6.86
C SER A 179 -15.69 7.26 7.39
N ASP A 180 -16.98 7.49 7.66
CA ASP A 180 -18.01 6.45 7.63
C ASP A 180 -18.50 6.23 6.18
N MET A 181 -19.22 5.13 5.93
CA MET A 181 -19.69 4.71 4.60
C MET A 181 -21.17 5.07 4.40
N THR A 182 -22.01 4.19 3.84
CA THR A 182 -23.44 4.46 3.63
C THR A 182 -24.18 4.63 4.95
N HIS A 183 -25.18 5.53 4.98
CA HIS A 183 -25.94 5.92 6.16
C HIS A 183 -27.44 5.66 5.96
N TYR A 184 -28.06 5.09 6.99
CA TYR A 184 -29.51 4.97 7.15
C TYR A 184 -30.23 4.23 6.02
N GLU A 185 -29.57 3.21 5.47
CA GLU A 185 -30.15 2.23 4.55
C GLU A 185 -30.18 0.85 5.20
N SER A 186 -30.92 -0.10 4.62
CA SER A 186 -30.88 -1.50 5.11
C SER A 186 -29.46 -2.06 5.01
N GLN A 187 -29.13 -3.03 5.89
CA GLN A 187 -27.84 -3.73 5.89
C GLN A 187 -27.41 -4.19 4.50
N GLU A 188 -28.34 -4.82 3.76
CA GLU A 188 -28.08 -5.35 2.43
C GLU A 188 -27.75 -4.23 1.43
N ALA A 189 -28.54 -3.15 1.42
CA ALA A 189 -28.33 -2.02 0.52
C ALA A 189 -27.05 -1.25 0.84
N ALA A 190 -26.81 -0.97 2.13
CA ALA A 190 -25.60 -0.29 2.61
C ALA A 190 -24.35 -1.12 2.26
N SER A 191 -24.33 -2.40 2.62
CA SER A 191 -23.22 -3.31 2.32
C SER A 191 -22.94 -3.40 0.81
N ALA A 192 -23.97 -3.53 -0.02
CA ALA A 192 -23.78 -3.60 -1.47
C ALA A 192 -23.19 -2.31 -2.08
N LYS A 193 -23.56 -1.13 -1.56
CA LYS A 193 -22.98 0.16 -2.00
C LYS A 193 -21.56 0.33 -1.47
N ASP A 194 -21.35 0.03 -0.19
CA ASP A 194 -20.07 0.20 0.49
C ASP A 194 -18.98 -0.65 -0.16
N HIS A 195 -19.26 -1.91 -0.48
CA HIS A 195 -18.28 -2.79 -1.14
C HIS A 195 -17.87 -2.27 -2.52
N ARG A 196 -18.78 -1.63 -3.26
CA ARG A 196 -18.46 -0.99 -4.55
C ARG A 196 -17.58 0.24 -4.37
N ALA A 197 -17.80 1.05 -3.33
CA ALA A 197 -16.90 2.16 -3.01
C ALA A 197 -15.52 1.65 -2.54
N ILE A 198 -15.50 0.64 -1.66
CA ILE A 198 -14.28 0.00 -1.17
C ILE A 198 -13.47 -0.57 -2.32
N GLU A 199 -14.10 -1.20 -3.31
CA GLU A 199 -13.42 -1.74 -4.49
C GLU A 199 -12.56 -0.67 -5.21
N GLU A 200 -13.07 0.55 -5.39
CA GLU A 200 -12.30 1.64 -6.00
C GLU A 200 -11.16 2.13 -5.08
N ILE A 201 -11.37 2.14 -3.76
CA ILE A 201 -10.29 2.43 -2.80
C ILE A 201 -9.18 1.38 -2.91
N LEU A 202 -9.52 0.09 -3.00
CA LEU A 202 -8.56 -1.01 -3.09
C LEU A 202 -7.75 -0.97 -4.40
N LYS A 203 -8.35 -0.46 -5.48
CA LYS A 203 -7.67 -0.21 -6.76
C LYS A 203 -6.81 1.06 -6.77
N LEU A 204 -6.87 1.86 -5.71
CA LEU A 204 -6.30 3.22 -5.67
C LEU A 204 -6.85 4.09 -6.82
N ASP A 205 -8.16 3.99 -7.08
CA ASP A 205 -8.87 4.75 -8.10
C ASP A 205 -9.72 5.86 -7.47
N GLU A 206 -9.09 7.00 -7.21
CA GLU A 206 -9.71 8.17 -6.59
C GLU A 206 -10.81 8.82 -7.46
N GLU A 207 -10.66 8.78 -8.80
CA GLU A 207 -11.66 9.28 -9.73
C GLU A 207 -12.84 8.30 -9.81
N GLY A 208 -12.55 7.00 -9.92
CA GLY A 208 -13.53 5.92 -9.87
C GLY A 208 -14.38 5.99 -8.60
N LEU A 209 -13.75 6.17 -7.43
CA LEU A 209 -14.45 6.34 -6.16
C LEU A 209 -15.42 7.52 -6.18
N LEU A 210 -14.96 8.71 -6.58
CA LEU A 210 -15.80 9.90 -6.63
C LEU A 210 -17.00 9.70 -7.58
N ASN A 211 -16.72 9.17 -8.78
CA ASN A 211 -17.76 8.86 -9.77
C ASN A 211 -18.78 7.86 -9.24
N ARG A 212 -18.32 6.82 -8.54
CA ARG A 212 -19.17 5.79 -7.94
C ARG A 212 -20.08 6.37 -6.86
N VAL A 213 -19.51 7.14 -5.93
CA VAL A 213 -20.23 7.79 -4.83
C VAL A 213 -21.35 8.68 -5.38
N VAL A 214 -21.03 9.54 -6.35
CA VAL A 214 -22.01 10.45 -6.96
C VAL A 214 -23.08 9.70 -7.74
N LYS A 215 -22.68 8.77 -8.62
CA LYS A 215 -23.60 8.05 -9.52
C LYS A 215 -24.56 7.13 -8.75
N GLU A 216 -24.08 6.47 -7.70
CA GLU A 216 -24.87 5.52 -6.92
C GLU A 216 -25.51 6.13 -5.67
N ARG A 217 -25.28 7.42 -5.41
CA ARG A 217 -25.75 8.15 -4.22
C ARG A 217 -25.34 7.43 -2.93
N ILE A 218 -24.07 7.05 -2.86
CA ILE A 218 -23.48 6.46 -1.65
C ILE A 218 -23.29 7.61 -0.65
N SER A 219 -23.97 7.55 0.49
CA SER A 219 -23.91 8.63 1.48
C SER A 219 -22.67 8.56 2.38
N MET A 220 -21.53 8.13 1.82
CA MET A 220 -20.22 8.14 2.46
C MET A 220 -19.89 9.57 2.88
N CYS A 221 -19.61 9.82 4.16
CA CYS A 221 -19.45 11.21 4.64
C CYS A 221 -18.07 11.80 4.31
N GLY A 222 -17.03 10.97 4.29
CA GLY A 222 -15.63 11.38 4.11
C GLY A 222 -15.02 11.00 2.76
N TYR A 223 -15.81 10.85 1.69
CA TYR A 223 -15.26 10.51 0.37
C TYR A 223 -14.22 11.53 -0.11
N ALA A 224 -14.41 12.82 0.19
CA ALA A 224 -13.44 13.88 -0.08
C ALA A 224 -12.08 13.58 0.56
N SER A 225 -12.10 13.19 1.84
CA SER A 225 -10.91 12.82 2.60
C SER A 225 -10.20 11.61 2.02
N VAL A 226 -10.96 10.59 1.58
CA VAL A 226 -10.40 9.38 0.97
C VAL A 226 -9.79 9.67 -0.40
N VAL A 227 -10.48 10.42 -1.27
CA VAL A 227 -9.96 10.86 -2.59
C VAL A 227 -8.66 11.65 -2.44
N THR A 228 -8.61 12.61 -1.52
CA THR A 228 -7.39 13.39 -1.24
C THR A 228 -6.26 12.51 -0.71
N MET A 229 -6.55 11.56 0.20
CA MET A 229 -5.54 10.63 0.72
C MET A 229 -5.00 9.71 -0.38
N LEU A 230 -5.86 9.13 -1.22
CA LEU A 230 -5.46 8.28 -2.34
C LEU A 230 -4.58 9.04 -3.33
N THR A 231 -4.93 10.28 -3.65
CA THR A 231 -4.11 11.16 -4.48
C THR A 231 -2.70 11.30 -3.90
N ALA A 232 -2.61 11.68 -2.61
CA ALA A 232 -1.32 11.85 -1.94
C ALA A 232 -0.53 10.53 -1.90
N ALA A 233 -1.20 9.43 -1.56
CA ALA A 233 -0.60 8.11 -1.46
C ALA A 233 -0.01 7.63 -2.79
N LYS A 234 -0.71 7.82 -3.92
CA LYS A 234 -0.22 7.50 -5.26
C LYS A 234 1.02 8.30 -5.62
N ILE A 235 1.05 9.61 -5.32
CA ILE A 235 2.23 10.47 -5.55
C ILE A 235 3.42 10.05 -4.68
N LEU A 236 3.15 9.50 -3.48
CA LEU A 236 4.13 8.92 -2.57
C LEU A 236 4.51 7.48 -2.91
N GLY A 237 3.94 6.92 -3.98
CA GLY A 237 4.35 5.64 -4.55
C GLY A 237 3.48 4.45 -4.18
N ALA A 238 2.38 4.61 -3.43
CA ALA A 238 1.48 3.51 -3.07
C ALA A 238 1.04 2.68 -4.29
N LYS A 239 1.01 1.36 -4.11
CA LYS A 239 0.62 0.39 -5.17
C LYS A 239 -0.49 -0.55 -4.75
N THR A 240 -0.69 -0.76 -3.46
CA THR A 240 -1.66 -1.71 -2.94
C THR A 240 -2.41 -1.12 -1.77
N ALA A 241 -3.65 -1.54 -1.63
CA ALA A 241 -4.48 -1.30 -0.46
C ALA A 241 -5.19 -2.59 -0.07
N GLU A 242 -5.52 -2.72 1.22
CA GLU A 242 -6.24 -3.88 1.75
C GLU A 242 -7.38 -3.43 2.67
N LEU A 243 -8.51 -4.12 2.58
CA LEU A 243 -9.62 -3.99 3.51
C LEU A 243 -9.26 -4.78 4.78
N VAL A 244 -9.09 -4.09 5.90
CA VAL A 244 -8.79 -4.70 7.19
C VAL A 244 -10.07 -5.26 7.83
N ARG A 245 -11.14 -4.46 7.80
CA ARG A 245 -12.41 -4.82 8.41
C ARG A 245 -13.54 -4.01 7.79
N TYR A 246 -14.69 -4.65 7.58
CA TYR A 246 -15.96 -3.99 7.28
C TYR A 246 -17.01 -4.44 8.29
N GLN A 247 -17.76 -3.49 8.84
CA GLN A 247 -18.88 -3.71 9.75
C GLN A 247 -19.94 -2.63 9.52
N THR A 248 -21.06 -2.78 10.19
CA THR A 248 -22.18 -1.84 10.18
C THR A 248 -22.65 -1.57 11.60
N SER A 249 -23.39 -0.49 11.82
CA SER A 249 -24.00 -0.22 13.13
C SER A 249 -24.94 -1.33 13.59
N GLY A 250 -25.55 -2.06 12.65
CA GLY A 250 -26.42 -3.21 12.93
C GLY A 250 -25.69 -4.34 13.65
N ASP A 251 -24.38 -4.51 13.43
CA ASP A 251 -23.58 -5.53 14.12
C ASP A 251 -23.41 -5.24 15.62
N ALA A 252 -23.53 -3.98 16.03
CA ALA A 252 -23.49 -3.57 17.43
C ALA A 252 -24.90 -3.41 18.04
N SER A 253 -25.87 -2.89 17.28
CA SER A 253 -27.23 -2.61 17.78
C SER A 253 -28.20 -3.79 17.68
N GLY A 254 -27.95 -4.74 16.76
CA GLY A 254 -28.90 -5.78 16.36
C GLY A 254 -30.03 -5.29 15.43
N ASP A 255 -30.06 -4.00 15.08
CA ASP A 255 -31.02 -3.43 14.13
C ASP A 255 -30.38 -3.26 12.75
N TYR A 256 -30.84 -4.06 11.79
CA TYR A 256 -30.33 -4.12 10.43
C TYR A 256 -31.22 -3.37 9.42
N SER A 257 -32.26 -2.67 9.88
CA SER A 257 -33.22 -1.99 9.00
C SER A 257 -32.72 -0.63 8.49
N ALA A 258 -31.89 0.06 9.28
CA ALA A 258 -31.27 1.33 8.95
C ALA A 258 -29.89 1.43 9.63
N VAL A 259 -28.82 1.16 8.87
CA VAL A 259 -27.45 1.06 9.40
C VAL A 259 -26.54 2.17 8.87
N VAL A 260 -25.43 2.38 9.57
CA VAL A 260 -24.26 3.10 9.05
C VAL A 260 -23.13 2.09 8.81
N GLY A 261 -22.51 2.12 7.64
CA GLY A 261 -21.38 1.26 7.28
C GLY A 261 -20.03 1.82 7.74
N TYR A 262 -19.11 0.93 8.09
CA TYR A 262 -17.78 1.25 8.60
C TYR A 262 -16.73 0.39 7.91
N ALA A 263 -15.80 1.04 7.21
CA ALA A 263 -14.69 0.36 6.54
C ALA A 263 -13.35 0.83 7.11
N GLY A 264 -12.49 -0.13 7.41
CA GLY A 264 -11.10 0.09 7.77
C GLY A 264 -10.19 -0.37 6.64
N VAL A 265 -9.44 0.54 6.03
CA VAL A 265 -8.56 0.24 4.88
C VAL A 265 -7.15 0.70 5.19
N ILE A 266 -6.15 -0.08 4.77
CA ILE A 266 -4.74 0.32 4.79
C ILE A 266 -4.24 0.48 3.36
N VAL A 267 -3.61 1.62 3.07
CA VAL A 267 -2.86 1.89 1.84
C VAL A 267 -1.38 1.75 2.13
N ARG A 268 -0.75 0.71 1.58
CA ARG A 268 0.61 0.31 1.94
C ARG A 268 1.64 1.25 1.33
N ARG A 269 2.72 1.48 2.07
CA ARG A 269 3.93 2.03 1.48
C ARG A 269 4.51 0.98 0.56
N TYR A 270 4.65 1.36 -0.71
CA TYR A 270 5.42 0.55 -1.62
C TYR A 270 6.88 0.96 -1.47
N GLU A 271 7.63 0.15 -0.75
CA GLU A 271 9.08 0.19 -0.79
C GLU A 271 9.55 -0.82 -1.84
N MET A 272 10.25 -0.33 -2.86
CA MET A 272 10.89 -1.20 -3.85
C MET A 272 11.87 -2.10 -3.12
N SER A 273 11.75 -3.42 -3.28
CA SER A 273 12.65 -4.37 -2.63
C SER A 273 14.12 -3.97 -2.86
N PRO A 274 15.00 -4.04 -1.84
CA PRO A 274 16.41 -3.75 -2.03
C PRO A 274 17.05 -4.53 -3.19
N LEU A 275 16.55 -5.74 -3.47
CA LEU A 275 16.99 -6.57 -4.60
C LEU A 275 16.60 -5.94 -5.95
N VAL A 276 15.35 -5.45 -6.06
CA VAL A 276 14.84 -4.77 -7.26
C VAL A 276 15.49 -3.41 -7.43
N LYS A 277 15.72 -2.67 -6.33
CA LYS A 277 16.47 -1.41 -6.33
C LYS A 277 17.88 -1.62 -6.88
N LEU A 278 18.60 -2.64 -6.41
CA LEU A 278 19.92 -2.99 -6.93
C LEU A 278 19.88 -3.34 -8.42
N ALA A 279 18.89 -4.12 -8.86
CA ALA A 279 18.70 -4.44 -10.27
C ALA A 279 18.45 -3.17 -11.12
N LYS A 280 17.57 -2.28 -10.64
CA LYS A 280 17.24 -1.01 -11.31
C LYS A 280 18.45 -0.09 -11.42
N GLU A 281 19.14 0.15 -10.31
CA GLU A 281 20.36 0.97 -10.28
C GLU A 281 21.43 0.41 -11.21
N THR A 282 21.54 -0.93 -11.29
CA THR A 282 22.45 -1.62 -12.21
C THR A 282 22.07 -1.39 -13.68
N VAL A 283 20.80 -1.57 -14.03
CA VAL A 283 20.31 -1.33 -15.40
C VAL A 283 20.56 0.13 -15.78
N GLU A 284 20.19 1.08 -14.92
CA GLU A 284 20.35 2.51 -15.19
C GLU A 284 21.81 2.91 -15.35
N ALA A 285 22.69 2.51 -14.42
CA ALA A 285 24.12 2.80 -14.49
C ALA A 285 24.77 2.19 -15.75
N TYR A 286 24.39 0.96 -16.11
CA TYR A 286 24.97 0.31 -17.28
C TYR A 286 24.45 0.91 -18.60
N VAL A 287 23.15 1.20 -18.70
CA VAL A 287 22.55 1.76 -19.91
C VAL A 287 23.02 3.20 -20.14
N LYS A 288 23.13 4.02 -19.09
CA LYS A 288 23.57 5.42 -19.19
C LYS A 288 25.09 5.57 -19.33
N GLU A 289 25.85 4.82 -18.54
CA GLU A 289 27.29 5.08 -18.32
C GLU A 289 28.20 3.90 -18.68
N ARG A 290 27.64 2.74 -19.07
CA ARG A 290 28.37 1.47 -19.21
C ARG A 290 29.09 1.02 -17.94
N ARG A 291 28.67 1.56 -16.79
CA ARG A 291 29.23 1.26 -15.48
C ARG A 291 28.48 0.09 -14.84
N ILE A 292 29.23 -0.86 -14.31
CA ILE A 292 28.68 -1.95 -13.49
C ILE A 292 28.89 -1.55 -12.03
N PRO A 293 27.81 -1.30 -11.25
CA PRO A 293 27.95 -0.97 -9.83
C PRO A 293 28.50 -2.16 -9.04
N LYS A 294 29.13 -1.87 -7.90
CA LYS A 294 29.48 -2.89 -6.90
C LYS A 294 28.25 -3.22 -6.04
N PRO A 295 28.19 -4.41 -5.41
CA PRO A 295 27.20 -4.68 -4.38
C PRO A 295 27.22 -3.59 -3.29
N PRO A 296 26.07 -3.29 -2.67
CA PRO A 296 26.00 -2.32 -1.57
C PRO A 296 26.85 -2.79 -0.38
N VAL A 297 27.34 -1.84 0.42
CA VAL A 297 28.20 -2.13 1.58
C VAL A 297 27.48 -3.01 2.60
N GLU A 298 26.20 -2.72 2.84
CA GLU A 298 25.33 -3.55 3.66
C GLU A 298 24.37 -4.35 2.77
N LEU A 299 24.51 -5.67 2.84
CA LEU A 299 23.63 -6.61 2.16
C LEU A 299 22.49 -7.02 3.08
N THR A 300 21.26 -7.12 2.54
CA THR A 300 20.14 -7.76 3.24
C THR A 300 20.44 -9.25 3.47
N PRO A 301 19.74 -9.94 4.41
CA PRO A 301 19.90 -11.38 4.61
C PRO A 301 19.81 -12.17 3.29
N GLU A 302 18.78 -11.91 2.47
CA GLU A 302 18.61 -12.61 1.20
C GLU A 302 19.71 -12.30 0.17
N MET A 303 20.27 -11.08 0.17
CA MET A 303 21.37 -10.72 -0.72
C MET A 303 22.66 -11.49 -0.40
N LYS A 304 22.82 -11.99 0.83
CA LYS A 304 24.00 -12.76 1.26
C LYS A 304 23.92 -14.24 0.87
N GLU A 305 22.73 -14.75 0.57
CA GLU A 305 22.51 -16.14 0.21
C GLU A 305 23.09 -16.49 -1.17
N GLN A 306 23.17 -17.79 -1.47
CA GLN A 306 23.54 -18.31 -2.79
C GLN A 306 22.33 -18.97 -3.44
N ALA A 307 21.79 -18.32 -4.47
CA ALA A 307 20.65 -18.81 -5.23
C ALA A 307 20.77 -18.40 -6.70
N GLY A 308 20.09 -19.14 -7.58
CA GLY A 308 19.85 -18.67 -8.94
C GLY A 308 18.91 -17.45 -8.93
N VAL A 309 19.15 -16.49 -9.81
CA VAL A 309 18.35 -15.26 -9.88
C VAL A 309 17.94 -14.97 -11.31
N PHE A 310 16.68 -14.62 -11.53
CA PHE A 310 16.20 -14.05 -12.79
C PHE A 310 15.84 -12.58 -12.61
N VAL A 311 16.37 -11.72 -13.49
CA VAL A 311 15.98 -10.32 -13.58
C VAL A 311 15.08 -10.16 -14.81
N SER A 312 13.85 -9.75 -14.56
CA SER A 312 12.84 -9.52 -15.60
C SER A 312 12.55 -8.03 -15.70
N ILE A 313 12.74 -7.48 -16.89
CA ILE A 313 12.51 -6.08 -17.25
C ILE A 313 11.28 -6.04 -18.16
N LYS A 314 10.30 -5.21 -17.81
CA LYS A 314 9.11 -4.93 -18.60
C LYS A 314 9.04 -3.46 -18.96
N LYS A 315 8.64 -3.13 -20.19
CA LYS A 315 8.37 -1.77 -20.66
C LYS A 315 6.87 -1.61 -20.87
N ASP A 316 6.26 -0.66 -20.16
CA ASP A 316 4.81 -0.43 -20.17
C ASP A 316 4.01 -1.74 -19.95
N GLY A 317 4.46 -2.58 -19.01
CA GLY A 317 3.86 -3.88 -18.68
C GLY A 317 4.26 -5.05 -19.60
N GLN A 318 4.86 -4.80 -20.76
CA GLN A 318 5.26 -5.83 -21.73
C GLN A 318 6.71 -6.28 -21.53
N LEU A 319 7.02 -7.57 -21.73
CA LEU A 319 8.38 -8.09 -21.54
C LEU A 319 9.40 -7.41 -22.46
N ARG A 320 10.49 -6.88 -21.88
CA ARG A 320 11.56 -6.14 -22.58
C ARG A 320 12.94 -6.76 -22.43
N GLY A 321 13.10 -7.67 -21.46
CA GLY A 321 14.27 -8.52 -21.26
C GLY A 321 14.07 -9.41 -20.04
N CYS A 322 14.51 -10.66 -20.08
CA CYS A 322 14.52 -11.55 -18.92
C CYS A 322 15.67 -12.53 -19.05
N ILE A 323 16.64 -12.41 -18.14
CA ILE A 323 17.82 -13.27 -18.07
C ILE A 323 18.06 -13.65 -16.61
N GLY A 324 18.51 -14.87 -16.41
CA GLY A 324 18.87 -15.35 -15.09
C GLY A 324 19.67 -16.63 -15.12
N THR A 325 20.02 -17.06 -13.92
CA THR A 325 20.73 -18.30 -13.61
C THR A 325 19.82 -19.16 -12.73
N PHE A 326 19.83 -20.48 -12.94
CA PHE A 326 19.01 -21.40 -12.16
C PHE A 326 19.76 -22.00 -10.97
N GLU A 327 21.07 -22.12 -11.10
CA GLU A 327 22.02 -22.40 -10.02
C GLU A 327 22.87 -21.15 -9.79
N PRO A 328 23.31 -20.89 -8.53
CA PRO A 328 24.20 -19.77 -8.25
C PRO A 328 25.53 -19.93 -8.99
N THR A 329 25.87 -18.93 -9.79
CA THR A 329 27.12 -18.77 -10.54
C THR A 329 28.02 -17.67 -9.96
N ARG A 330 27.48 -16.85 -9.04
CA ARG A 330 28.20 -15.79 -8.32
C ARG A 330 28.34 -16.10 -6.84
N ALA A 331 29.10 -15.25 -6.15
CA ALA A 331 29.37 -15.44 -4.73
C ALA A 331 28.09 -15.36 -3.87
N ASN A 332 27.11 -14.55 -4.28
CA ASN A 332 25.85 -14.34 -3.59
C ASN A 332 24.76 -13.78 -4.53
N VAL A 333 23.54 -13.66 -4.02
CA VAL A 333 22.36 -13.12 -4.73
C VAL A 333 22.58 -11.68 -5.21
N ALA A 334 23.27 -10.82 -4.45
CA ALA A 334 23.51 -9.45 -4.90
C ALA A 334 24.36 -9.39 -6.19
N GLU A 335 25.40 -10.20 -6.29
CA GLU A 335 26.23 -10.29 -7.49
C GLU A 335 25.48 -10.96 -8.65
N GLU A 336 24.64 -11.96 -8.38
CA GLU A 336 23.74 -12.55 -9.38
C GLU A 336 22.81 -11.49 -9.97
N ILE A 337 22.17 -10.68 -9.11
CA ILE A 337 21.30 -9.59 -9.54
C ILE A 337 22.04 -8.64 -10.47
N ILE A 338 23.23 -8.19 -10.09
CA ILE A 338 24.02 -7.24 -10.91
C ILE A 338 24.34 -7.84 -12.28
N ALA A 339 24.84 -9.08 -12.31
CA ALA A 339 25.23 -9.75 -13.56
C ALA A 339 24.02 -10.01 -14.48
N ASN A 340 22.90 -10.46 -13.91
CA ASN A 340 21.70 -10.79 -14.65
C ASN A 340 20.91 -9.54 -15.07
N ALA A 341 20.96 -8.44 -14.29
CA ALA A 341 20.38 -7.16 -14.68
C ALA A 341 21.05 -6.57 -15.92
N VAL A 342 22.40 -6.56 -15.98
CA VAL A 342 23.14 -6.14 -17.17
C VAL A 342 22.79 -7.02 -18.38
N SER A 343 22.73 -8.34 -18.16
CA SER A 343 22.44 -9.30 -19.23
C SER A 343 20.99 -9.18 -19.73
N ALA A 344 20.02 -9.01 -18.84
CA ALA A 344 18.61 -8.79 -19.21
C ALA A 344 18.44 -7.50 -20.00
N ALA A 345 19.20 -6.46 -19.68
CA ALA A 345 19.13 -5.18 -20.40
C ALA A 345 19.84 -5.19 -21.76
N THR A 346 20.83 -6.07 -21.99
CA THR A 346 21.73 -5.94 -23.15
C THR A 346 22.01 -7.20 -23.95
N ARG A 347 21.67 -8.39 -23.43
CA ARG A 347 22.05 -9.70 -23.99
C ARG A 347 20.90 -10.67 -24.15
N ASP A 348 19.66 -10.25 -23.89
CA ASP A 348 18.50 -11.09 -24.20
C ASP A 348 18.34 -11.19 -25.72
N PRO A 349 18.51 -12.38 -26.33
CA PRO A 349 18.55 -12.53 -27.79
C PRO A 349 17.21 -12.20 -28.47
N ARG A 350 16.12 -12.10 -27.70
CA ARG A 350 14.79 -11.74 -28.22
C ARG A 350 14.63 -10.25 -28.46
N PHE A 351 15.51 -9.42 -27.90
CA PHE A 351 15.35 -7.97 -27.90
C PHE A 351 16.67 -7.24 -28.21
N LEU A 352 16.57 -6.06 -28.82
CA LEU A 352 17.71 -5.16 -28.92
C LEU A 352 18.10 -4.62 -27.54
N PRO A 353 19.37 -4.23 -27.31
CA PRO A 353 19.78 -3.61 -26.07
C PRO A 353 18.90 -2.40 -25.69
N ILE A 354 18.58 -2.27 -24.40
CA ILE A 354 17.77 -1.18 -23.86
C ILE A 354 18.51 0.15 -24.04
N THR A 355 17.77 1.20 -24.45
CA THR A 355 18.33 2.55 -24.61
C THR A 355 17.99 3.47 -23.43
N PRO A 356 18.75 4.56 -23.21
CA PRO A 356 18.50 5.50 -22.10
C PRO A 356 17.08 6.09 -22.09
N GLN A 357 16.47 6.30 -23.26
CA GLN A 357 15.12 6.86 -23.38
C GLN A 357 14.02 5.89 -22.92
N GLU A 358 14.34 4.60 -22.76
CA GLU A 358 13.37 3.61 -22.30
C GLU A 358 13.28 3.55 -20.77
N LEU A 359 14.30 4.02 -20.05
CA LEU A 359 14.50 3.75 -18.62
C LEU A 359 13.32 4.18 -17.75
N ASP A 360 12.72 5.35 -18.01
CA ASP A 360 11.60 5.88 -17.22
C ASP A 360 10.30 5.07 -17.40
N ARG A 361 10.25 4.19 -18.41
CA ARG A 361 9.09 3.33 -18.74
C ARG A 361 9.29 1.88 -18.32
N LEU A 362 10.43 1.58 -17.68
CA LEU A 362 10.76 0.23 -17.26
C LEU A 362 10.22 -0.07 -15.86
N SER A 363 9.70 -1.28 -15.71
CA SER A 363 9.47 -1.95 -14.43
C SER A 363 10.37 -3.18 -14.37
N ILE A 364 10.88 -3.48 -13.18
CA ILE A 364 11.83 -4.56 -12.97
C ILE A 364 11.29 -5.45 -11.86
N SER A 365 11.47 -6.75 -12.00
CA SER A 365 11.21 -7.74 -10.96
C SER A 365 12.41 -8.68 -10.84
N VAL A 366 12.65 -9.18 -9.64
CA VAL A 366 13.75 -10.09 -9.32
C VAL A 366 13.17 -11.36 -8.73
N ASP A 367 13.47 -12.48 -9.36
CA ASP A 367 13.04 -13.82 -8.96
C ASP A 367 14.24 -14.56 -8.34
N VAL A 368 14.18 -14.86 -7.05
CA VAL A 368 15.20 -15.66 -6.35
C VAL A 368 14.71 -17.10 -6.23
N LEU A 369 15.49 -18.04 -6.74
CA LEU A 369 15.10 -19.45 -6.85
C LEU A 369 15.53 -20.24 -5.61
N THR A 370 14.67 -21.15 -5.16
CA THR A 370 15.09 -22.20 -4.22
C THR A 370 16.00 -23.20 -4.94
N LYS A 371 16.78 -23.97 -4.17
CA LYS A 371 17.55 -25.09 -4.72
C LYS A 371 16.61 -26.05 -5.47
N PRO A 372 16.91 -26.45 -6.72
CA PRO A 372 16.11 -27.43 -7.43
C PRO A 372 16.13 -28.79 -6.73
N GLU A 373 14.96 -29.41 -6.65
CA GLU A 373 14.76 -30.76 -6.09
C GLU A 373 14.25 -31.70 -7.18
N PRO A 374 14.70 -32.96 -7.25
CA PRO A 374 14.14 -33.95 -8.17
C PRO A 374 12.62 -34.06 -8.01
N ALA A 375 11.89 -34.22 -9.11
CA ALA A 375 10.44 -34.29 -9.11
C ALA A 375 9.91 -35.28 -10.14
N GLU A 376 8.79 -35.90 -9.80
CA GLU A 376 7.97 -36.66 -10.73
C GLU A 376 6.91 -35.77 -11.40
N PHE A 377 6.42 -36.17 -12.58
CA PHE A 377 5.47 -35.36 -13.36
C PHE A 377 4.19 -35.00 -12.61
N ASN A 378 3.69 -35.90 -11.76
CA ASN A 378 2.47 -35.71 -10.97
C ASN A 378 2.65 -34.76 -9.77
N GLU A 379 3.89 -34.38 -9.43
CA GLU A 379 4.18 -33.44 -8.35
C GLU A 379 4.29 -31.99 -8.83
N LEU A 380 4.15 -31.77 -10.14
CA LEU A 380 4.27 -30.46 -10.76
C LEU A 380 2.95 -29.69 -10.66
N ASP A 381 3.05 -28.45 -10.21
CA ASP A 381 1.97 -27.47 -10.19
C ASP A 381 2.48 -26.19 -10.86
N PRO A 382 1.99 -25.84 -12.06
CA PRO A 382 2.44 -24.66 -12.80
C PRO A 382 2.30 -23.34 -12.03
N ARG A 383 1.35 -23.25 -11.08
CA ARG A 383 1.14 -22.06 -10.26
C ARG A 383 2.15 -21.94 -9.13
N LYS A 384 2.70 -23.08 -8.67
CA LYS A 384 3.55 -23.13 -7.48
C LYS A 384 5.02 -23.37 -7.77
N TYR A 385 5.34 -24.20 -8.76
CA TYR A 385 6.69 -24.68 -9.02
C TYR A 385 7.17 -24.32 -10.43
N GLY A 386 8.41 -23.85 -10.53
CA GLY A 386 9.16 -23.86 -11.77
C GLY A 386 9.71 -25.26 -12.04
N VAL A 387 10.02 -25.54 -13.31
CA VAL A 387 10.46 -26.87 -13.77
C VAL A 387 11.74 -26.77 -14.57
N ILE A 388 12.65 -27.71 -14.31
CA ILE A 388 13.85 -27.97 -15.09
C ILE A 388 13.68 -29.33 -15.75
N ALA A 389 13.89 -29.40 -17.07
CA ALA A 389 13.90 -30.65 -17.83
C ALA A 389 15.30 -30.88 -18.42
N GLU A 390 15.86 -32.06 -18.18
CA GLU A 390 17.23 -32.42 -18.59
C GLU A 390 17.27 -33.69 -19.43
N CYS A 391 18.00 -33.64 -20.54
CA CYS A 391 18.34 -34.82 -21.35
C CYS A 391 19.81 -34.73 -21.80
N GLY A 392 20.70 -35.43 -21.08
CA GLY A 392 22.15 -35.34 -21.28
C GLY A 392 22.66 -33.93 -20.96
N TYR A 393 23.25 -33.25 -21.94
CA TYR A 393 23.74 -31.86 -21.81
C TYR A 393 22.67 -30.80 -22.12
N ARG A 394 21.51 -31.19 -22.67
CA ARG A 394 20.41 -30.26 -22.98
C ARG A 394 19.57 -30.06 -21.74
N ARG A 395 19.27 -28.80 -21.45
CA ARG A 395 18.49 -28.40 -20.28
C ARG A 395 17.57 -27.24 -20.61
N GLY A 396 16.33 -27.36 -20.17
CA GLY A 396 15.33 -26.30 -20.24
C GLY A 396 14.95 -25.86 -18.84
N LEU A 397 14.50 -24.61 -18.72
CA LEU A 397 13.87 -24.11 -17.50
C LEU A 397 12.62 -23.31 -17.84
N LEU A 398 11.60 -23.48 -17.02
CA LEU A 398 10.42 -22.62 -17.01
C LEU A 398 10.10 -22.17 -15.57
N LEU A 399 9.92 -20.86 -15.39
CA LEU A 399 9.48 -20.26 -14.12
C LEU A 399 7.99 -20.60 -13.85
N PRO A 400 7.53 -20.58 -12.58
CA PRO A 400 6.12 -20.75 -12.24
C PRO A 400 5.27 -19.53 -12.62
N ASP A 401 3.95 -19.75 -12.59
CA ASP A 401 2.89 -18.74 -12.71
C ASP A 401 3.04 -17.85 -13.94
N LEU A 402 3.21 -18.49 -15.10
CA LEU A 402 3.29 -17.82 -16.40
C LEU A 402 1.92 -17.85 -17.09
N GLU A 403 1.53 -16.72 -17.65
CA GLU A 403 0.32 -16.58 -18.44
C GLU A 403 0.31 -17.57 -19.63
N GLY A 404 -0.77 -18.34 -19.77
CA GLY A 404 -0.93 -19.36 -20.82
C GLY A 404 -0.28 -20.72 -20.52
N VAL A 405 0.20 -20.95 -19.29
CA VAL A 405 0.75 -22.25 -18.84
C VAL A 405 -0.12 -22.80 -17.70
N ASP A 406 -1.22 -23.46 -18.08
CA ASP A 406 -2.23 -23.91 -17.12
C ASP A 406 -2.04 -25.36 -16.64
N THR A 407 -1.24 -26.17 -17.35
CA THR A 407 -1.03 -27.58 -16.98
C THR A 407 0.45 -27.96 -16.86
N ALA A 408 0.76 -28.96 -16.03
CA ALA A 408 2.10 -29.54 -15.91
C ALA A 408 2.63 -30.06 -17.26
N LYS A 409 1.72 -30.53 -18.13
CA LYS A 409 2.05 -30.96 -19.49
C LYS A 409 2.56 -29.79 -20.33
N ASP A 410 1.89 -28.64 -20.27
CA ASP A 410 2.32 -27.43 -20.98
C ASP A 410 3.68 -26.96 -20.46
N GLN A 411 3.84 -26.95 -19.13
CA GLN A 411 5.08 -26.56 -18.48
C GLN A 411 6.27 -27.41 -18.93
N VAL A 412 6.15 -28.75 -18.89
CA VAL A 412 7.20 -29.67 -19.32
C VAL A 412 7.45 -29.58 -20.83
N SER A 413 6.39 -29.45 -21.64
CA SER A 413 6.49 -29.33 -23.10
C SER A 413 7.28 -28.07 -23.50
N ILE A 414 6.92 -26.91 -22.95
CA ILE A 414 7.63 -25.64 -23.20
C ILE A 414 9.08 -25.73 -22.73
N CYS A 415 9.31 -26.35 -21.58
CA CYS A 415 10.65 -26.55 -21.03
C CYS A 415 11.52 -27.40 -21.98
N CYS A 416 10.99 -28.51 -22.49
CA CYS A 416 11.66 -29.37 -23.47
C CYS A 416 11.91 -28.65 -24.80
N GLN A 417 10.94 -27.88 -25.30
CA GLN A 417 11.10 -27.10 -26.53
C GLN A 417 12.24 -26.09 -26.42
N LYS A 418 12.32 -25.36 -25.29
CA LYS A 418 13.43 -24.42 -25.02
C LYS A 418 14.80 -25.10 -24.98
N ALA A 419 14.83 -26.37 -24.58
CA ALA A 419 16.05 -27.18 -24.50
C ALA A 419 16.39 -27.91 -25.80
N GLY A 420 15.51 -27.89 -26.81
CA GLY A 420 15.63 -28.73 -28.00
C GLY A 420 15.54 -30.24 -27.69
N ILE A 421 14.72 -30.62 -26.70
CA ILE A 421 14.47 -32.02 -26.30
C ILE A 421 13.17 -32.49 -26.96
N SER A 422 13.21 -33.64 -27.63
CA SER A 422 12.05 -34.23 -28.29
C SER A 422 11.15 -34.96 -27.29
N PRO A 423 9.82 -35.05 -27.52
CA PRO A 423 8.88 -35.62 -26.55
C PRO A 423 9.14 -37.08 -26.13
N ASN A 424 9.85 -37.85 -26.95
CA ASN A 424 10.12 -39.27 -26.71
C ASN A 424 11.48 -39.51 -26.03
N GLU A 425 12.26 -38.45 -25.77
CA GLU A 425 13.57 -38.58 -25.15
C GLU A 425 13.42 -38.73 -23.63
N PRO A 426 14.24 -39.57 -22.97
CA PRO A 426 14.19 -39.71 -21.53
C PRO A 426 14.64 -38.40 -20.87
N ILE A 427 13.77 -37.82 -20.05
CA ILE A 427 14.03 -36.59 -19.30
C ILE A 427 14.14 -36.85 -17.81
N LYS A 428 15.02 -36.09 -17.15
CA LYS A 428 14.98 -35.91 -15.70
C LYS A 428 14.29 -34.60 -15.39
N LEU A 429 13.40 -34.62 -14.41
CA LEU A 429 12.65 -33.46 -13.98
C LEU A 429 13.10 -33.02 -12.58
N SER A 430 13.24 -31.71 -12.42
CA SER A 430 13.42 -31.08 -11.12
C SER A 430 12.44 -29.92 -10.97
N LYS A 431 11.95 -29.70 -9.76
CA LYS A 431 11.08 -28.58 -9.39
C LYS A 431 11.79 -27.60 -8.46
N PHE A 432 11.40 -26.34 -8.53
CA PHE A 432 11.89 -25.30 -7.61
C PHE A 432 10.79 -24.27 -7.37
N GLN A 433 10.92 -23.48 -6.30
CA GLN A 433 10.04 -22.35 -6.03
C GLN A 433 10.76 -21.04 -6.30
N VAL A 434 9.98 -19.97 -6.47
CA VAL A 434 10.49 -18.63 -6.71
C VAL A 434 9.92 -17.68 -5.68
N LYS A 435 10.81 -16.93 -5.02
CA LYS A 435 10.43 -15.73 -4.27
C LYS A 435 10.59 -14.53 -5.21
N ARG A 436 9.45 -14.00 -5.67
CA ARG A 436 9.38 -12.86 -6.59
C ARG A 436 9.34 -11.55 -5.82
N TYR A 437 10.22 -10.63 -6.19
CA TYR A 437 10.32 -9.30 -5.64
C TYR A 437 9.93 -8.25 -6.69
N HIS A 438 9.22 -7.23 -6.22
CA HIS A 438 8.75 -6.10 -7.03
C HIS A 438 9.32 -4.78 -6.52
#